data_AF-A0A1Q8BKK5-F1
#
_entry.id   AF-A0A1Q8BKK5-F1
#
_cell.length_a   1.000
_cell.length_b   1.000
_cell.length_c   1.000
_cell.angle_alpha   90.00
_cell.angle_beta   90.00
_cell.angle_gamma   90.00
#
_symmetry.space_group_name_H-M   'P 1'
#
loop_
_entity.id
_entity.type
_entity.pdbx_description
1 polymer ?
#
loop_
_entity_poly.entity_id
_entity_poly.type
_entity_poly.pdbx_seq_one_letter_code
_entity_poly.pdbx_strand_id
1 'polypeptide(L)'
;VVRGRTVVDIGTGKDAILARICAEEGARKVYAIELLEESYRTAKALMRDLGLDDRIVVLQGDAREIELPEPVDVSVSEIVGSIGGSEGAAAIINESRRLLRKEGMIIPERSVTNIAGVTLPDGFVESPGFTRATALYVDKIFEQVGHRFDLRLCLKGVGREDLVSDVGVFEELDFTQPVLLESEHDVSLQITRAARLDGFLVWLNLFTCADERIDTLAHEHCWLPVFLPAFDVPVSVSPGDRIEMRVRRRLAANQLNPEYQLSGKLCRRDGREVGFEHFSVHDTPRYRATPFYQRLFAGDAIAIDDADPSRRIERGLRSFLRGRVPDYMVPAAVVSMDALPLTPNGKVDRAALPRPEASSRARESAVAPRTPLERLVAAAWSELLGLESVGVTDDFFDLGGDSLLATQ
;
A
#
# COMPACT_ATOMS: atom_id res chain seq x y z
N VAL A 1 10.05 -27.06 10.86
CA VAL A 1 9.97 -27.68 9.51
C VAL A 1 11.33 -28.11 8.96
N VAL A 2 12.39 -27.30 9.09
CA VAL A 2 13.67 -27.50 8.36
C VAL A 2 14.74 -28.35 9.06
N ARG A 3 14.55 -28.75 10.32
CA ARG A 3 15.56 -29.47 11.12
C ARG A 3 16.04 -30.76 10.44
N GLY A 4 17.35 -30.89 10.26
CA GLY A 4 18.01 -32.04 9.62
C GLY A 4 17.82 -32.12 8.10
N ARG A 5 17.11 -31.18 7.49
CA ARG A 5 16.78 -31.16 6.05
C ARG A 5 17.74 -30.28 5.25
N THR A 6 17.80 -30.50 3.94
CA THR A 6 18.45 -29.60 2.99
C THR A 6 17.45 -28.53 2.54
N VAL A 7 17.86 -27.27 2.51
CA VAL A 7 17.01 -26.13 2.17
C VAL A 7 17.59 -25.38 0.97
N VAL A 8 16.73 -24.87 0.08
CA VAL A 8 17.07 -23.79 -0.85
C VAL A 8 16.35 -22.51 -0.41
N ASP A 9 17.06 -21.39 -0.39
CA ASP A 9 16.53 -20.05 -0.17
C ASP A 9 16.61 -19.28 -1.48
N ILE A 10 15.47 -18.98 -2.10
CA ILE A 10 15.38 -18.33 -3.42
C ILE A 10 15.21 -16.83 -3.23
N GLY A 11 16.14 -16.03 -3.78
CA GLY A 11 16.14 -14.58 -3.60
C GLY A 11 16.61 -14.20 -2.20
N THR A 12 17.73 -14.78 -1.76
CA THR A 12 18.21 -14.67 -0.36
C THR A 12 18.49 -13.24 0.09
N GLY A 13 18.74 -12.32 -0.85
CA GLY A 13 19.10 -10.95 -0.59
C GLY A 13 20.48 -10.79 0.03
N LYS A 14 20.89 -9.55 0.24
CA LYS A 14 22.24 -9.21 0.76
C LYS A 14 22.52 -9.71 2.18
N ASP A 15 21.46 -9.93 2.97
CA ASP A 15 21.56 -10.28 4.40
C ASP A 15 21.29 -11.77 4.67
N ALA A 16 20.84 -12.53 3.65
CA ALA A 16 20.53 -13.95 3.72
C ALA A 16 19.69 -14.37 4.94
N ILE A 17 18.68 -13.55 5.26
CA ILE A 17 17.93 -13.65 6.53
C ILE A 17 17.23 -15.00 6.65
N LEU A 18 16.50 -15.42 5.61
CA LEU A 18 15.80 -16.71 5.62
C LEU A 18 16.76 -17.89 5.68
N ALA A 19 17.85 -17.87 4.90
CA ALA A 19 18.88 -18.89 4.96
C ALA A 19 19.49 -19.03 6.37
N ARG A 20 19.75 -17.91 7.04
CA ARG A 20 20.27 -17.88 8.42
C ARG A 20 19.27 -18.45 9.42
N ILE A 21 18.01 -18.03 9.37
CA ILE A 21 16.93 -18.60 10.19
C ILE A 21 16.85 -20.12 9.97
N CYS A 22 16.91 -20.59 8.72
CA CYS A 22 16.88 -22.02 8.44
C CYS A 22 18.07 -22.77 9.07
N ALA A 23 19.27 -22.20 8.99
CA ALA A 23 20.45 -22.77 9.62
C ALA A 23 20.35 -22.76 11.16
N GLU A 24 19.86 -21.68 11.76
CA GLU A 24 19.63 -21.59 13.21
C GLU A 24 18.60 -22.63 13.69
N GLU A 25 17.55 -22.87 12.91
CA GLU A 25 16.52 -23.90 13.17
C GLU A 25 16.98 -25.35 12.87
N GLY A 26 18.27 -25.51 12.54
CA GLY A 26 18.91 -26.81 12.43
C GLY A 26 18.81 -27.46 11.05
N ALA A 27 18.61 -26.69 9.97
CA ALA A 27 18.81 -27.20 8.61
C ALA A 27 20.22 -27.81 8.48
N ARG A 28 20.32 -28.97 7.83
CA ARG A 28 21.60 -29.66 7.61
C ARG A 28 22.50 -28.83 6.69
N LYS A 29 21.91 -28.26 5.64
CA LYS A 29 22.58 -27.47 4.61
C LYS A 29 21.58 -26.49 4.00
N VAL A 30 22.01 -25.28 3.67
CA VAL A 30 21.21 -24.27 2.98
C VAL A 30 21.94 -23.82 1.72
N TYR A 31 21.23 -23.81 0.59
CA TYR A 31 21.69 -23.21 -0.67
C TYR A 31 20.95 -21.89 -0.86
N ALA A 32 21.65 -20.77 -0.70
CA ALA A 32 21.09 -19.43 -0.78
C ALA A 32 21.34 -18.86 -2.19
N ILE A 33 20.30 -18.74 -3.00
CA ILE A 33 20.40 -18.28 -4.39
C ILE A 33 20.11 -16.78 -4.45
N GLU A 34 21.01 -16.04 -5.11
CA GLU A 34 20.86 -14.61 -5.35
C GLU A 34 21.14 -14.27 -6.82
N LEU A 35 20.26 -13.49 -7.43
CA LEU A 35 20.38 -13.10 -8.83
C LEU A 35 21.34 -11.92 -8.99
N LEU A 36 21.23 -10.92 -8.12
CA LEU A 36 21.97 -9.66 -8.22
C LEU A 36 23.41 -9.83 -7.71
N GLU A 37 24.38 -9.49 -8.55
CA GLU A 37 25.80 -9.69 -8.23
C GLU A 37 26.24 -8.97 -6.95
N GLU A 38 25.78 -7.74 -6.73
CA GLU A 38 26.13 -6.95 -5.54
C GLU A 38 25.56 -7.57 -4.26
N SER A 39 24.28 -7.96 -4.27
CA SER A 39 23.63 -8.65 -3.16
C SER A 39 24.32 -9.98 -2.87
N TYR A 40 24.65 -10.76 -3.90
CA TYR A 40 25.37 -12.03 -3.77
C TYR A 40 26.73 -11.85 -3.08
N ARG A 41 27.53 -10.88 -3.54
CA ARG A 41 28.86 -10.60 -2.96
C ARG A 41 28.75 -10.21 -1.49
N THR A 42 27.75 -9.40 -1.15
CA THR A 42 27.49 -8.95 0.23
C THR A 42 27.07 -10.12 1.11
N ALA A 43 26.10 -10.93 0.67
CA ALA A 43 25.63 -12.10 1.41
C ALA A 43 26.75 -13.12 1.64
N LYS A 44 27.57 -13.37 0.61
CA LYS A 44 28.70 -14.31 0.71
C LYS A 44 29.78 -13.84 1.68
N ALA A 45 30.09 -12.54 1.69
CA ALA A 45 31.01 -11.96 2.67
C ALA A 45 30.44 -12.09 4.09
N LEU A 46 29.16 -11.76 4.27
CA LEU A 46 28.48 -11.89 5.56
C LEU A 46 28.49 -13.33 6.10
N MET A 47 28.23 -14.35 5.25
CA MET A 47 28.27 -15.74 5.71
C MET A 47 29.66 -16.15 6.20
N ARG A 48 30.73 -15.65 5.59
CA ARG A 48 32.11 -15.90 6.05
C ARG A 48 32.40 -15.20 7.37
N ASP A 49 32.00 -13.94 7.49
CA ASP A 49 32.22 -13.15 8.71
C ASP A 49 31.47 -13.75 9.92
N LEU A 50 30.31 -14.36 9.67
CA LEU A 50 29.54 -15.10 10.68
C LEU A 50 30.01 -16.54 10.91
N GLY A 51 30.96 -17.05 10.10
CA GLY A 51 31.43 -18.44 10.18
C GLY A 51 30.34 -19.47 9.83
N LEU A 52 29.45 -19.13 8.91
CA LEU A 52 28.31 -19.96 8.48
C LEU A 52 28.47 -20.54 7.06
N ASP A 53 29.60 -20.29 6.38
CA ASP A 53 29.82 -20.65 4.97
C ASP A 53 30.00 -22.17 4.74
N ASP A 54 30.23 -22.94 5.80
CA ASP A 54 30.18 -24.41 5.80
C ASP A 54 28.73 -24.94 5.75
N ARG A 55 27.76 -24.21 6.31
CA ARG A 55 26.35 -24.59 6.37
C ARG A 55 25.47 -23.89 5.33
N ILE A 56 25.77 -22.64 5.02
CA ILE A 56 25.04 -21.79 4.05
C ILE A 56 25.95 -21.51 2.86
N VAL A 57 25.60 -22.09 1.71
CA VAL A 57 26.31 -21.90 0.45
C VAL A 57 25.55 -20.87 -0.37
N VAL A 58 26.14 -19.68 -0.49
CA VAL A 58 25.59 -18.61 -1.34
C VAL A 58 25.99 -18.84 -2.79
N LEU A 59 25.01 -18.88 -3.68
CA LEU A 59 25.15 -19.13 -5.11
C LEU A 59 24.63 -17.93 -5.90
N GLN A 60 25.41 -17.47 -6.88
CA GLN A 60 24.97 -16.43 -7.81
C GLN A 60 24.31 -17.07 -9.03
N GLY A 61 23.10 -16.65 -9.36
CA GLY A 61 22.45 -17.07 -10.61
C GLY A 61 20.94 -17.00 -10.54
N ASP A 62 20.31 -17.31 -11.67
CA ASP A 62 18.86 -17.41 -11.79
C ASP A 62 18.37 -18.74 -11.20
N ALA A 63 17.46 -18.68 -10.23
CA ALA A 63 16.87 -19.87 -9.61
C ALA A 63 16.14 -20.77 -10.61
N ARG A 64 15.71 -20.22 -11.76
CA ARG A 64 15.08 -20.97 -12.85
C ARG A 64 16.07 -21.88 -13.57
N GLU A 65 17.35 -21.48 -13.63
CA GLU A 65 18.38 -22.15 -14.45
C GLU A 65 19.48 -22.84 -13.64
N ILE A 66 19.74 -22.40 -12.41
CA ILE A 66 20.87 -22.85 -11.61
C ILE A 66 20.75 -24.33 -11.19
N GLU A 67 21.86 -25.05 -11.18
CA GLU A 67 21.89 -26.44 -10.71
C GLU A 67 22.43 -26.52 -9.28
N LEU A 68 21.81 -27.36 -8.45
CA LEU A 68 22.25 -27.64 -7.09
C LEU A 68 23.04 -28.95 -7.02
N PRO A 69 24.00 -29.09 -6.10
CA PRO A 69 24.77 -30.34 -5.93
C PRO A 69 23.91 -31.55 -5.53
N GLU A 70 22.76 -31.32 -4.92
CA GLU A 70 21.79 -32.34 -4.54
C GLU A 70 20.36 -31.75 -4.53
N PRO A 71 19.31 -32.57 -4.74
CA PRO A 71 17.93 -32.14 -4.54
C PRO A 71 17.64 -31.79 -3.09
N VAL A 72 16.86 -30.73 -2.85
CA VAL A 72 16.55 -30.20 -1.53
C VAL A 72 15.19 -30.65 -1.02
N ASP A 73 14.99 -30.63 0.30
CA ASP A 73 13.75 -31.05 0.95
C ASP A 73 12.76 -29.88 1.13
N VAL A 74 13.26 -28.66 1.23
CA VAL A 74 12.45 -27.46 1.49
C VAL A 74 12.95 -26.31 0.62
N SER A 75 12.04 -25.59 -0.02
CA SER A 75 12.27 -24.29 -0.65
C SER A 75 11.66 -23.22 0.24
N VAL A 76 12.46 -22.23 0.63
CA VAL A 76 11.99 -21.02 1.30
C VAL A 76 12.22 -19.84 0.37
N SER A 77 11.30 -18.89 0.36
CA SER A 77 11.49 -17.67 -0.43
C SER A 77 10.68 -16.49 0.13
N GLU A 78 11.22 -15.30 -0.09
CA GLU A 78 10.53 -14.03 0.06
C GLU A 78 10.68 -13.31 -1.29
N ILE A 79 9.84 -13.70 -2.24
CA ILE A 79 9.85 -13.21 -3.63
C ILE A 79 8.45 -12.78 -4.09
N VAL A 80 7.52 -12.63 -3.14
CA VAL A 80 6.18 -12.14 -3.39
C VAL A 80 6.18 -10.62 -3.26
N GLY A 81 5.38 -9.92 -4.06
CA GLY A 81 5.28 -8.47 -3.97
C GLY A 81 4.05 -8.01 -3.18
N SER A 82 3.76 -6.70 -3.22
CA SER A 82 2.54 -6.12 -2.64
C SER A 82 1.24 -6.74 -3.19
N ILE A 83 1.32 -7.31 -4.41
CA ILE A 83 0.39 -8.29 -4.95
C ILE A 83 1.20 -9.59 -5.11
N GLY A 84 0.67 -10.72 -4.64
CA GLY A 84 1.44 -11.97 -4.50
C GLY A 84 2.28 -12.34 -5.74
N GLY A 85 1.69 -12.31 -6.93
CA GLY A 85 2.37 -12.65 -8.18
C GLY A 85 3.14 -11.51 -8.85
N SER A 86 3.01 -10.27 -8.39
CA SER A 86 3.47 -9.07 -9.14
C SER A 86 4.96 -9.05 -9.50
N GLU A 87 5.79 -9.72 -8.72
CA GLU A 87 7.24 -9.81 -8.90
C GLU A 87 7.68 -11.11 -9.61
N GLY A 88 6.73 -11.89 -10.14
CA GLY A 88 7.01 -13.10 -10.92
C GLY A 88 7.13 -14.38 -10.10
N ALA A 89 6.72 -14.36 -8.83
CA ALA A 89 6.79 -15.50 -7.91
C ALA A 89 6.27 -16.81 -8.51
N ALA A 90 5.13 -16.77 -9.22
CA ALA A 90 4.54 -17.96 -9.84
C ALA A 90 5.46 -18.61 -10.89
N ALA A 91 6.06 -17.82 -11.79
CA ALA A 91 6.96 -18.32 -12.82
C ALA A 91 8.27 -18.83 -12.21
N ILE A 92 8.85 -18.09 -11.26
CA ILE A 92 10.09 -18.48 -10.57
C ILE A 92 9.89 -19.79 -9.80
N ILE A 93 8.79 -19.93 -9.04
CA ILE A 93 8.49 -21.12 -8.24
C ILE A 93 8.21 -22.34 -9.12
N ASN A 94 7.50 -22.16 -10.24
CA ASN A 94 7.25 -23.24 -11.18
C ASN A 94 8.56 -23.84 -11.72
N GLU A 95 9.47 -23.00 -12.20
CA GLU A 95 10.74 -23.47 -12.79
C GLU A 95 11.71 -23.99 -11.71
N SER A 96 11.81 -23.30 -10.57
CA SER A 96 12.69 -23.73 -9.48
C SER A 96 12.21 -24.98 -8.74
N ARG A 97 10.96 -25.43 -8.95
CA ARG A 97 10.44 -26.69 -8.38
C ARG A 97 11.32 -27.89 -8.73
N ARG A 98 12.05 -27.87 -9.86
CA ARG A 98 12.99 -28.94 -10.24
C ARG A 98 14.12 -29.15 -9.22
N LEU A 99 14.41 -28.15 -8.38
CA LEU A 99 15.42 -28.23 -7.33
C LEU A 99 14.97 -29.08 -6.13
N LEU A 100 13.66 -29.29 -5.99
CA LEU A 100 13.05 -30.03 -4.89
C LEU A 100 13.01 -31.53 -5.16
N ARG A 101 13.08 -32.31 -4.08
CA ARG A 101 12.68 -33.72 -4.09
C ARG A 101 11.17 -33.83 -4.36
N LYS A 102 10.72 -35.02 -4.77
CA LYS A 102 9.30 -35.29 -5.10
C LYS A 102 8.31 -34.91 -3.98
N GLU A 103 8.71 -35.07 -2.72
CA GLU A 103 7.92 -34.72 -1.53
C GLU A 103 8.43 -33.42 -0.86
N GLY A 104 9.15 -32.59 -1.63
CA GLY A 104 9.70 -31.33 -1.14
C GLY A 104 8.62 -30.32 -0.81
N MET A 105 8.87 -29.51 0.20
CA MET A 105 7.96 -28.47 0.70
C MET A 105 8.35 -27.09 0.15
N ILE A 106 7.37 -26.23 -0.07
CA ILE A 106 7.59 -24.81 -0.41
C ILE A 106 7.01 -23.96 0.70
N ILE A 107 7.77 -22.96 1.15
CA ILE A 107 7.35 -21.97 2.13
C ILE A 107 7.63 -20.59 1.53
N PRO A 108 6.63 -19.71 1.38
CA PRO A 108 5.22 -19.91 1.76
C PRO A 108 4.50 -20.95 0.90
N GLU A 109 3.50 -21.62 1.47
CA GLU A 109 2.66 -22.61 0.76
C GLU A 109 1.67 -21.93 -0.20
N ARG A 110 1.19 -20.73 0.16
CA ARG A 110 0.16 -20.03 -0.62
C ARG A 110 0.21 -18.52 -0.43
N SER A 111 -0.10 -17.77 -1.49
CA SER A 111 -0.41 -16.34 -1.40
C SER A 111 -1.82 -16.06 -1.89
N VAL A 112 -2.55 -15.21 -1.17
CA VAL A 112 -3.88 -14.72 -1.54
C VAL A 112 -3.84 -13.20 -1.52
N THR A 113 -3.93 -12.57 -2.69
CA THR A 113 -4.17 -11.13 -2.76
C THR A 113 -5.67 -10.90 -2.65
N ASN A 114 -6.09 -10.14 -1.66
CA ASN A 114 -7.47 -9.73 -1.46
C ASN A 114 -7.81 -8.47 -2.25
N ILE A 115 -9.10 -8.20 -2.43
CA ILE A 115 -9.63 -6.95 -2.98
C ILE A 115 -10.87 -6.49 -2.20
N ALA A 116 -10.98 -5.19 -1.98
CA ALA A 116 -12.19 -4.55 -1.46
C ALA A 116 -12.34 -3.14 -2.04
N GLY A 117 -13.59 -2.65 -2.10
CA GLY A 117 -13.85 -1.24 -2.36
C GLY A 117 -13.34 -0.39 -1.21
N VAL A 118 -12.76 0.78 -1.52
CA VAL A 118 -12.14 1.66 -0.52
C VAL A 118 -12.62 3.11 -0.65
N THR A 119 -12.67 3.80 0.48
CA THR A 119 -12.76 5.27 0.55
C THR A 119 -11.43 5.82 1.03
N LEU A 120 -10.95 6.89 0.43
CA LEU A 120 -9.69 7.54 0.77
C LEU A 120 -9.96 8.93 1.38
N PRO A 121 -8.97 9.54 2.06
CA PRO A 121 -9.11 10.89 2.58
C PRO A 121 -9.54 11.90 1.51
N ASP A 122 -10.34 12.88 1.91
CA ASP A 122 -10.79 13.95 1.02
C ASP A 122 -9.61 14.67 0.36
N GLY A 123 -9.81 15.10 -0.89
CA GLY A 123 -8.78 15.75 -1.70
C GLY A 123 -7.73 14.81 -2.32
N PHE A 124 -7.54 13.57 -1.82
CA PHE A 124 -6.53 12.66 -2.37
C PHE A 124 -6.80 12.32 -3.85
N VAL A 125 -8.05 11.99 -4.19
CA VAL A 125 -8.41 11.62 -5.57
C VAL A 125 -8.49 12.85 -6.49
N GLU A 126 -8.77 14.02 -5.92
CA GLU A 126 -8.91 15.28 -6.66
C GLU A 126 -7.55 15.90 -6.99
N SER A 127 -6.60 15.86 -6.05
CA SER A 127 -5.24 16.37 -6.19
C SER A 127 -4.20 15.32 -5.76
N PRO A 128 -4.08 14.19 -6.49
CA PRO A 128 -3.13 13.15 -6.16
C PRO A 128 -1.70 13.63 -6.42
N GLY A 129 -0.77 13.27 -5.53
CA GLY A 129 0.64 13.63 -5.64
C GLY A 129 1.54 12.68 -4.86
N PHE A 130 2.83 12.75 -5.14
CA PHE A 130 3.85 11.97 -4.45
C PHE A 130 4.53 12.82 -3.38
N THR A 131 4.98 12.20 -2.29
CA THR A 131 5.94 12.89 -1.41
C THR A 131 7.24 13.14 -2.18
N ARG A 132 8.02 14.14 -1.77
CA ARG A 132 9.32 14.43 -2.40
C ARG A 132 10.24 13.20 -2.48
N ALA A 133 10.27 12.38 -1.44
CA ALA A 133 11.08 11.16 -1.41
C ALA A 133 10.57 10.12 -2.42
N THR A 134 9.25 9.94 -2.50
CA THR A 134 8.63 9.00 -3.45
C THR A 134 8.78 9.48 -4.89
N ALA A 135 8.68 10.78 -5.17
CA ALA A 135 8.86 11.34 -6.50
C ALA A 135 10.25 11.01 -7.09
N LEU A 136 11.32 11.14 -6.28
CA LEU A 136 12.67 10.75 -6.69
C LEU A 136 12.79 9.25 -7.01
N TYR A 137 12.03 8.40 -6.32
CA TYR A 137 12.00 6.97 -6.60
C TYR A 137 11.26 6.66 -7.91
N VAL A 138 10.15 7.37 -8.17
CA VAL A 138 9.40 7.25 -9.41
C VAL A 138 10.25 7.64 -10.63
N ASP A 139 11.02 8.73 -10.55
CA ASP A 139 11.95 9.12 -11.62
C ASP A 139 12.97 8.01 -11.90
N LYS A 140 13.57 7.42 -10.86
CA LYS A 140 14.52 6.30 -11.01
C LYS A 140 13.89 5.08 -11.66
N ILE A 141 12.64 4.76 -11.34
CA ILE A 141 11.91 3.66 -12.00
C ILE A 141 11.80 3.95 -13.50
N PHE A 142 11.36 5.16 -13.88
CA PHE A 142 11.22 5.52 -15.29
C PHE A 142 12.56 5.55 -16.03
N GLU A 143 13.65 6.00 -15.39
CA GLU A 143 15.00 5.93 -15.95
C GLU A 143 15.46 4.48 -16.16
N GLN A 144 15.23 3.61 -15.19
CA GLN A 144 15.62 2.20 -15.25
C GLN A 144 14.82 1.44 -16.32
N VAL A 145 13.52 1.71 -16.44
CA VAL A 145 12.64 1.08 -17.44
C VAL A 145 12.86 1.68 -18.84
N GLY A 146 13.24 2.95 -18.93
CA GLY A 146 13.50 3.66 -20.18
C GLY A 146 12.27 4.38 -20.77
N HIS A 147 11.10 4.27 -20.14
CA HIS A 147 9.88 5.00 -20.50
C HIS A 147 8.94 5.17 -19.31
N ARG A 148 7.94 6.04 -19.48
CA ARG A 148 6.91 6.31 -18.46
C ARG A 148 5.71 5.39 -18.65
N PHE A 149 5.08 5.02 -17.54
CA PHE A 149 3.87 4.21 -17.50
C PHE A 149 3.08 4.47 -16.21
N ASP A 150 1.83 4.02 -16.15
CA ASP A 150 0.95 4.12 -14.99
C ASP A 150 1.39 3.11 -13.92
N LEU A 151 1.99 3.62 -12.85
CA LEU A 151 2.56 2.82 -11.75
C LEU A 151 1.50 2.20 -10.86
N ARG A 152 1.78 1.01 -10.33
CA ARG A 152 1.04 0.46 -9.17
C ARG A 152 1.30 1.32 -7.94
N LEU A 153 0.24 1.86 -7.35
CA LEU A 153 0.35 2.84 -6.25
C LEU A 153 0.19 2.16 -4.90
N CYS A 154 1.27 2.12 -4.13
CA CYS A 154 1.25 1.63 -2.75
C CYS A 154 0.82 2.76 -1.79
N LEU A 155 -0.21 2.53 -0.99
CA LEU A 155 -0.72 3.53 -0.04
C LEU A 155 -0.28 3.23 1.39
N LYS A 156 0.17 4.26 2.10
CA LYS A 156 0.48 4.20 3.53
C LYS A 156 -0.62 4.88 4.34
N GLY A 157 -0.99 4.27 5.46
CA GLY A 157 -2.02 4.81 6.38
C GLY A 157 -3.45 4.55 5.91
N VAL A 158 -3.65 3.55 5.05
CA VAL A 158 -4.97 3.03 4.67
C VAL A 158 -5.12 1.66 5.32
N GLY A 159 -6.24 1.46 6.02
CA GLY A 159 -6.51 0.28 6.83
C GLY A 159 -7.85 -0.39 6.53
N ARG A 160 -8.29 -1.29 7.42
CA ARG A 160 -9.56 -2.01 7.28
C ARG A 160 -10.78 -1.09 7.47
N GLU A 161 -10.62 -0.04 8.24
CA GLU A 161 -11.60 1.01 8.49
C GLU A 161 -11.99 1.78 7.23
N ASP A 162 -11.07 1.88 6.26
CA ASP A 162 -11.27 2.57 4.99
C ASP A 162 -12.03 1.73 3.97
N LEU A 163 -12.23 0.43 4.25
CA LEU A 163 -12.98 -0.46 3.37
C LEU A 163 -14.47 -0.12 3.41
N VAL A 164 -15.11 -0.15 2.24
CA VAL A 164 -16.54 0.15 2.06
C VAL A 164 -17.34 -1.05 1.59
N SER A 165 -16.67 -2.17 1.28
CA SER A 165 -17.28 -3.44 0.93
C SER A 165 -16.78 -4.58 1.82
N ASP A 166 -17.37 -5.76 1.63
CA ASP A 166 -16.72 -7.02 2.02
C ASP A 166 -15.48 -7.29 1.14
N VAL A 167 -14.80 -8.38 1.46
CA VAL A 167 -13.50 -8.75 0.86
C VAL A 167 -13.69 -9.89 -0.13
N GLY A 168 -13.15 -9.73 -1.33
CA GLY A 168 -13.03 -10.78 -2.34
C GLY A 168 -11.57 -11.16 -2.60
N VAL A 169 -11.37 -12.12 -3.51
CA VAL A 169 -10.04 -12.60 -3.91
C VAL A 169 -9.63 -12.00 -5.25
N PHE A 170 -8.57 -11.19 -5.24
CA PHE A 170 -7.95 -10.63 -6.43
C PHE A 170 -7.09 -11.66 -7.17
N GLU A 171 -6.27 -12.40 -6.43
CA GLU A 171 -5.35 -13.41 -6.95
C GLU A 171 -5.11 -14.47 -5.87
N GLU A 172 -5.01 -15.73 -6.26
CA GLU A 172 -4.61 -16.82 -5.39
C GLU A 172 -3.55 -17.68 -6.08
N LEU A 173 -2.41 -17.87 -5.42
CA LEU A 173 -1.30 -18.71 -5.88
C LEU A 173 -1.06 -19.80 -4.84
N ASP A 174 -1.40 -21.03 -5.19
CA ASP A 174 -1.07 -22.22 -4.41
C ASP A 174 0.28 -22.76 -4.87
N PHE A 175 1.33 -22.47 -4.08
CA PHE A 175 2.70 -22.89 -4.37
C PHE A 175 2.97 -24.35 -4.03
N THR A 176 2.03 -25.08 -3.43
CA THR A 176 2.21 -26.53 -3.20
C THR A 176 2.16 -27.34 -4.50
N GLN A 177 1.59 -26.76 -5.55
CA GLN A 177 1.44 -27.34 -6.89
C GLN A 177 1.92 -26.38 -7.99
N PRO A 178 2.11 -26.85 -9.24
CA PRO A 178 2.38 -25.95 -10.35
C PRO A 178 1.28 -24.88 -10.48
N VAL A 179 1.68 -23.61 -10.47
CA VAL A 179 0.78 -22.46 -10.50
C VAL A 179 0.45 -22.12 -11.95
N LEU A 180 -0.82 -21.97 -12.29
CA LEU A 180 -1.19 -21.39 -13.59
C LEU A 180 -0.62 -19.97 -13.68
N LEU A 181 0.02 -19.59 -14.79
CA LEU A 181 0.58 -18.24 -14.96
C LEU A 181 -0.48 -17.21 -15.39
N GLU A 182 -1.60 -17.69 -15.93
CA GLU A 182 -2.72 -16.87 -16.36
C GLU A 182 -4.00 -17.36 -15.71
N SER A 183 -4.91 -16.44 -15.41
CA SER A 183 -6.20 -16.75 -14.79
C SER A 183 -7.25 -15.72 -15.16
N GLU A 184 -8.51 -16.11 -15.02
CA GLU A 184 -9.67 -15.24 -15.17
C GLU A 184 -10.79 -15.77 -14.29
N HIS A 185 -11.32 -14.91 -13.41
CA HIS A 185 -12.39 -15.27 -12.48
C HIS A 185 -13.27 -14.07 -12.15
N ASP A 186 -14.51 -14.35 -11.73
CA ASP A 186 -15.46 -13.34 -11.31
C ASP A 186 -15.33 -13.08 -9.80
N VAL A 187 -15.48 -11.81 -9.41
CA VAL A 187 -15.50 -11.34 -8.02
C VAL A 187 -16.77 -10.54 -7.81
N SER A 188 -17.50 -10.83 -6.73
CA SER A 188 -18.67 -10.07 -6.30
C SER A 188 -18.44 -9.53 -4.90
N LEU A 189 -18.64 -8.23 -4.72
CA LEU A 189 -18.49 -7.54 -3.44
C LEU A 189 -19.80 -6.84 -3.06
N GLN A 190 -20.16 -6.87 -1.79
CA GLN A 190 -21.29 -6.15 -1.23
C GLN A 190 -20.82 -4.89 -0.52
N ILE A 191 -21.44 -3.75 -0.82
CA ILE A 191 -21.21 -2.53 -0.06
C ILE A 191 -21.74 -2.72 1.36
N THR A 192 -20.90 -2.45 2.36
CA THR A 192 -21.18 -2.69 3.78
C THR A 192 -21.55 -1.41 4.53
N ARG A 193 -21.13 -0.25 4.03
CA ARG A 193 -21.43 1.06 4.63
C ARG A 193 -21.61 2.15 3.57
N ALA A 194 -22.33 3.21 3.92
CA ALA A 194 -22.46 4.38 3.05
C ALA A 194 -21.14 5.18 3.07
N ALA A 195 -20.62 5.49 1.88
CA ALA A 195 -19.31 6.15 1.72
C ALA A 195 -19.11 6.62 0.28
N ARG A 196 -18.00 7.31 0.02
CA ARG A 196 -17.48 7.54 -1.32
C ARG A 196 -16.58 6.36 -1.73
N LEU A 197 -16.90 5.69 -2.83
CA LEU A 197 -16.07 4.65 -3.42
C LEU A 197 -15.06 5.31 -4.36
N ASP A 198 -13.78 5.26 -3.98
CA ASP A 198 -12.68 5.89 -4.72
C ASP A 198 -11.95 4.91 -5.67
N GLY A 199 -12.11 3.61 -5.44
CA GLY A 199 -11.48 2.55 -6.21
C GLY A 199 -11.43 1.26 -5.43
N PHE A 200 -10.43 0.45 -5.71
CA PHE A 200 -10.18 -0.80 -4.98
C PHE A 200 -8.85 -0.75 -4.26
N LEU A 201 -8.81 -1.37 -3.08
CA LEU A 201 -7.59 -1.66 -2.37
C LEU A 201 -7.31 -3.16 -2.50
N VAL A 202 -6.07 -3.51 -2.85
CA VAL A 202 -5.61 -4.90 -2.85
C VAL A 202 -4.42 -5.07 -1.91
N TRP A 203 -4.37 -6.20 -1.21
CA TRP A 203 -3.33 -6.49 -0.23
C TRP A 203 -3.12 -7.98 -0.08
N LEU A 204 -1.99 -8.38 0.48
CA LEU A 204 -1.55 -9.76 0.52
C LEU A 204 -1.90 -10.44 1.86
N ASN A 205 -2.44 -11.65 1.77
CA ASN A 205 -2.35 -12.67 2.80
C ASN A 205 -1.35 -13.73 2.37
N LEU A 206 -0.28 -13.90 3.14
CA LEU A 206 0.73 -14.92 2.92
C LEU A 206 0.52 -16.06 3.92
N PHE A 207 0.37 -17.28 3.41
CA PHE A 207 0.22 -18.49 4.21
C PHE A 207 1.55 -19.22 4.19
N THR A 208 2.25 -19.25 5.32
CA THR A 208 3.60 -19.80 5.42
C THR A 208 3.56 -21.33 5.50
N CYS A 209 3.49 -21.88 6.70
CA CYS A 209 3.31 -23.30 6.97
C CYS A 209 2.48 -23.47 8.26
N ALA A 210 1.85 -24.64 8.45
CA ALA A 210 1.08 -24.94 9.65
C ALA A 210 -0.02 -23.89 9.97
N ASP A 211 -0.74 -23.46 8.95
CA ASP A 211 -1.86 -22.51 9.02
C ASP A 211 -1.52 -21.09 9.53
N GLU A 212 -0.23 -20.74 9.61
CA GLU A 212 0.17 -19.37 9.92
C GLU A 212 -0.11 -18.43 8.73
N ARG A 213 -0.71 -17.28 9.04
CA ARG A 213 -1.10 -16.27 8.06
C ARG A 213 -0.54 -14.91 8.43
N ILE A 214 0.21 -14.31 7.51
CA ILE A 214 0.63 -12.92 7.57
C ILE A 214 -0.39 -12.09 6.77
N ASP A 215 -0.99 -11.09 7.40
CA ASP A 215 -1.93 -10.18 6.77
C ASP A 215 -1.32 -8.79 6.62
N THR A 216 -0.92 -8.42 5.40
CA THR A 216 -0.14 -7.20 5.19
C THR A 216 -0.93 -5.93 5.46
N LEU A 217 -2.26 -5.97 5.45
CA LEU A 217 -3.10 -4.83 5.84
C LEU A 217 -3.21 -4.69 7.37
N ALA A 218 -2.91 -5.73 8.13
CA ALA A 218 -2.98 -5.71 9.60
C ALA A 218 -1.66 -5.32 10.28
N HIS A 219 -0.54 -5.35 9.55
CA HIS A 219 0.81 -5.20 10.12
C HIS A 219 1.56 -4.02 9.50
N GLU A 220 2.08 -3.13 10.35
CA GLU A 220 2.72 -1.87 9.94
C GLU A 220 4.08 -2.05 9.24
N HIS A 221 4.69 -3.23 9.35
CA HIS A 221 6.02 -3.54 8.80
C HIS A 221 5.97 -4.49 7.60
N CYS A 222 4.81 -4.64 6.98
CA CYS A 222 4.61 -5.45 5.77
C CYS A 222 4.52 -4.57 4.51
N TRP A 223 4.35 -5.21 3.35
CA TRP A 223 4.02 -4.49 2.12
C TRP A 223 2.81 -3.58 2.31
N LEU A 224 2.91 -2.39 1.76
CA LEU A 224 1.79 -1.47 1.67
C LEU A 224 0.73 -2.00 0.69
N PRO A 225 -0.57 -1.83 0.99
CA PRO A 225 -1.62 -2.20 0.07
C PRO A 225 -1.55 -1.36 -1.22
N VAL A 226 -1.97 -1.95 -2.33
CA VAL A 226 -1.99 -1.32 -3.65
C VAL A 226 -3.37 -0.76 -3.94
N PHE A 227 -3.43 0.51 -4.35
CA PHE A 227 -4.65 1.17 -4.80
C PHE A 227 -4.83 1.05 -6.30
N LEU A 228 -6.05 0.68 -6.70
CA LEU A 228 -6.49 0.54 -8.07
C LEU A 228 -7.57 1.61 -8.36
N PRO A 229 -7.21 2.75 -8.99
CA PRO A 229 -8.16 3.79 -9.37
C PRO A 229 -9.01 3.33 -10.55
N ALA A 230 -10.03 2.52 -10.26
CA ALA A 230 -10.90 1.92 -11.28
C ALA A 230 -12.02 2.85 -11.76
N PHE A 231 -12.35 3.89 -11.01
CA PHE A 231 -13.39 4.86 -11.37
C PHE A 231 -12.77 6.19 -11.78
N ASP A 232 -13.28 6.77 -12.87
CA ASP A 232 -12.84 8.09 -13.35
C ASP A 232 -13.19 9.21 -12.37
N VAL A 233 -14.37 9.06 -11.74
CA VAL A 233 -14.91 9.95 -10.72
C VAL A 233 -15.34 9.12 -9.50
N PRO A 234 -15.13 9.63 -8.28
CA PRO A 234 -15.61 8.97 -7.09
C PRO A 234 -17.11 8.73 -7.12
N VAL A 235 -17.54 7.58 -6.58
CA VAL A 235 -18.94 7.13 -6.66
C VAL A 235 -19.53 7.01 -5.25
N SER A 236 -20.52 7.81 -4.88
CA SER A 236 -21.19 7.65 -3.58
C SER A 236 -21.93 6.32 -3.54
N VAL A 237 -21.70 5.45 -2.56
CA VAL A 237 -22.33 4.12 -2.41
C VAL A 237 -23.11 3.99 -1.11
N SER A 238 -24.01 3.03 -1.04
CA SER A 238 -24.77 2.70 0.17
C SER A 238 -24.88 1.18 0.36
N PRO A 239 -25.08 0.69 1.60
CA PRO A 239 -25.22 -0.74 1.83
C PRO A 239 -26.24 -1.35 0.87
N GLY A 240 -26.03 -2.57 0.38
CA GLY A 240 -26.91 -3.22 -0.59
C GLY A 240 -26.74 -2.79 -2.06
N ASP A 241 -25.92 -1.79 -2.35
CA ASP A 241 -25.25 -1.73 -3.65
C ASP A 241 -24.27 -2.92 -3.77
N ARG A 242 -24.02 -3.39 -4.99
CA ARG A 242 -23.13 -4.53 -5.26
C ARG A 242 -22.13 -4.19 -6.34
N ILE A 243 -20.91 -4.67 -6.21
CA ILE A 243 -19.90 -4.63 -7.26
C ILE A 243 -19.77 -6.03 -7.85
N GLU A 244 -19.84 -6.12 -9.17
CA GLU A 244 -19.59 -7.35 -9.93
C GLU A 244 -18.47 -7.06 -10.92
N MET A 245 -17.41 -7.85 -10.87
CA MET A 245 -16.25 -7.66 -11.74
C MET A 245 -15.65 -8.98 -12.16
N ARG A 246 -14.89 -8.92 -13.25
CA ARG A 246 -13.99 -9.96 -13.68
C ARG A 246 -12.56 -9.50 -13.49
N VAL A 247 -11.77 -10.32 -12.82
CA VAL A 247 -10.32 -10.14 -12.66
C VAL A 247 -9.62 -11.09 -13.61
N ARG A 248 -8.73 -10.57 -14.44
CA ARG A 248 -7.92 -11.34 -15.38
C ARG A 248 -6.45 -11.06 -15.10
N ARG A 249 -5.64 -12.11 -15.06
CA ARG A 249 -4.19 -12.05 -15.01
C ARG A 249 -3.60 -12.68 -16.26
N ARG A 250 -2.69 -11.95 -16.92
CA ARG A 250 -1.94 -12.42 -18.09
C ARG A 250 -0.45 -12.30 -17.82
N LEU A 251 0.34 -13.15 -18.47
CA LEU A 251 1.79 -13.06 -18.38
C LEU A 251 2.28 -11.94 -19.31
N ALA A 252 3.13 -11.04 -18.79
CA ALA A 252 3.71 -9.97 -19.58
C ALA A 252 4.67 -10.50 -20.65
N ALA A 253 5.07 -9.64 -21.58
CA ALA A 253 6.00 -9.98 -22.66
C ALA A 253 7.34 -10.55 -22.13
N ASN A 254 7.76 -10.13 -20.93
CA ASN A 254 8.98 -10.61 -20.28
C ASN A 254 8.91 -12.06 -19.75
N GLN A 255 7.76 -12.73 -19.90
CA GLN A 255 7.51 -14.11 -19.47
C GLN A 255 7.72 -14.36 -17.95
N LEU A 256 7.67 -13.29 -17.16
CA LEU A 256 7.94 -13.33 -15.73
C LEU A 256 6.82 -12.67 -14.93
N ASN A 257 6.56 -11.39 -15.20
CA ASN A 257 5.66 -10.59 -14.40
C ASN A 257 4.24 -10.67 -14.93
N PRO A 258 3.22 -10.68 -14.06
CA PRO A 258 1.84 -10.61 -14.49
C PRO A 258 1.36 -9.18 -14.72
N GLU A 259 0.43 -9.05 -15.66
CA GLU A 259 -0.42 -7.89 -15.87
C GLU A 259 -1.85 -8.24 -15.47
N TYR A 260 -2.54 -7.30 -14.84
CA TYR A 260 -3.91 -7.50 -14.37
C TYR A 260 -4.89 -6.56 -15.09
N GLN A 261 -6.08 -7.07 -15.37
CA GLN A 261 -7.22 -6.31 -15.87
C GLN A 261 -8.42 -6.58 -14.97
N LEU A 262 -9.11 -5.51 -14.57
CA LEU A 262 -10.40 -5.58 -13.89
C LEU A 262 -11.43 -4.93 -14.80
N SER A 263 -12.54 -5.61 -15.06
CA SER A 263 -13.67 -5.03 -15.78
C SER A 263 -14.97 -5.41 -15.10
N GLY A 264 -15.86 -4.45 -14.90
CA GLY A 264 -17.04 -4.70 -14.09
C GLY A 264 -18.00 -3.54 -14.00
N LYS A 265 -18.91 -3.65 -13.05
CA LYS A 265 -19.93 -2.65 -12.77
C LYS A 265 -20.29 -2.61 -11.29
N LEU A 266 -20.65 -1.41 -10.84
CA LEU A 266 -21.39 -1.19 -9.60
C LEU A 266 -22.89 -1.20 -9.94
N CYS A 267 -23.61 -2.15 -9.37
CA CYS A 267 -25.07 -2.29 -9.45
C CYS A 267 -25.73 -1.61 -8.24
N ARG A 268 -26.53 -0.58 -8.51
CA ARG A 268 -27.29 0.15 -7.49
C ARG A 268 -28.57 -0.59 -7.11
N ARG A 269 -29.06 -0.33 -5.89
CA ARG A 269 -30.39 -0.83 -5.46
C ARG A 269 -31.54 -0.42 -6.38
N ASP A 270 -31.44 0.74 -7.01
CA ASP A 270 -32.46 1.26 -7.92
C ASP A 270 -32.30 0.78 -9.38
N GLY A 271 -31.38 -0.16 -9.61
CA GLY A 271 -31.13 -0.77 -10.93
C GLY A 271 -30.19 0.04 -11.82
N ARG A 272 -29.71 1.22 -11.39
CA ARG A 272 -28.66 1.95 -12.13
C ARG A 272 -27.35 1.18 -12.06
N GLU A 273 -26.56 1.26 -13.13
CA GLU A 273 -25.24 0.63 -13.20
C GLU A 273 -24.16 1.67 -13.51
N VAL A 274 -23.00 1.53 -12.88
CA VAL A 274 -21.80 2.32 -13.17
C VAL A 274 -20.69 1.35 -13.59
N GLY A 275 -20.38 1.30 -14.88
CA GLY A 275 -19.31 0.48 -15.41
C GLY A 275 -17.93 1.02 -15.06
N PHE A 276 -16.94 0.13 -14.98
CA PHE A 276 -15.54 0.50 -14.79
C PHE A 276 -14.60 -0.50 -15.47
N GLU A 277 -13.40 -0.04 -15.79
CA GLU A 277 -12.31 -0.86 -16.26
C GLU A 277 -10.98 -0.31 -15.72
N HIS A 278 -10.10 -1.21 -15.28
CA HIS A 278 -8.79 -0.85 -14.76
C HIS A 278 -7.71 -1.82 -15.26
N PHE A 279 -6.54 -1.27 -15.59
CA PHE A 279 -5.38 -2.05 -16.02
C PHE A 279 -4.22 -1.78 -15.05
N SER A 280 -3.66 -2.86 -14.50
CA SER A 280 -2.48 -2.85 -13.64
C SER A 280 -1.36 -3.62 -14.33
N VAL A 281 -0.68 -2.94 -15.24
CA VAL A 281 0.40 -3.47 -16.09
C VAL A 281 1.73 -3.52 -15.35
N HIS A 282 2.71 -4.26 -15.89
CA HIS A 282 4.06 -4.32 -15.31
C HIS A 282 4.89 -3.11 -15.73
N ASP A 283 5.19 -2.99 -17.02
CA ASP A 283 5.96 -1.91 -17.62
C ASP A 283 5.46 -1.58 -19.04
N THR A 284 4.28 -2.04 -19.44
CA THR A 284 3.68 -1.68 -20.73
C THR A 284 3.59 -0.15 -20.86
N PRO A 285 3.96 0.46 -22.02
CA PRO A 285 4.04 1.92 -22.21
C PRO A 285 2.65 2.58 -22.31
N ARG A 286 1.87 2.45 -21.23
CA ARG A 286 0.55 3.01 -21.01
C ARG A 286 0.70 4.05 -19.91
N TYR A 287 0.64 5.33 -20.27
CA TYR A 287 0.92 6.44 -19.35
C TYR A 287 -0.20 7.48 -19.41
N ARG A 288 -0.65 7.94 -18.25
CA ARG A 288 -1.80 8.85 -18.07
C ARG A 288 -3.06 8.31 -18.72
N ALA A 289 -3.28 7.00 -18.62
CA ALA A 289 -4.35 6.34 -19.35
C ALA A 289 -5.73 6.50 -18.71
N THR A 290 -5.79 6.95 -17.47
CA THR A 290 -7.05 7.29 -16.77
C THR A 290 -7.02 8.73 -16.28
N PRO A 291 -8.18 9.36 -16.02
CA PRO A 291 -8.26 10.69 -15.43
C PRO A 291 -7.49 10.80 -14.11
N PHE A 292 -7.43 9.73 -13.31
CA PHE A 292 -6.64 9.69 -12.09
C PHE A 292 -5.14 9.87 -12.39
N TYR A 293 -4.56 9.06 -13.30
CA TYR A 293 -3.14 9.15 -13.65
C TYR A 293 -2.80 10.45 -14.40
N GLN A 294 -3.75 11.00 -15.17
CA GLN A 294 -3.60 12.33 -15.77
C GLN A 294 -3.42 13.43 -14.72
N ARG A 295 -4.17 13.37 -13.62
CA ARG A 295 -4.00 14.29 -12.49
C ARG A 295 -2.71 14.02 -11.71
N LEU A 296 -2.41 12.75 -11.41
CA LEU A 296 -1.20 12.37 -10.66
C LEU A 296 0.08 12.80 -11.36
N PHE A 297 0.08 12.78 -12.69
CA PHE A 297 1.19 13.21 -13.52
C PHE A 297 0.88 14.49 -14.30
N ALA A 298 0.13 15.43 -13.72
CA ALA A 298 -0.16 16.70 -14.39
C ALA A 298 1.14 17.51 -14.62
N GLY A 299 1.58 17.64 -15.88
CA GLY A 299 2.80 18.37 -16.27
C GLY A 299 4.00 17.47 -16.60
N ASP A 300 5.14 18.02 -16.99
CA ASP A 300 6.32 17.22 -17.36
C ASP A 300 7.08 16.66 -16.16
N ALA A 301 6.98 17.33 -15.01
CA ALA A 301 7.51 16.90 -13.73
C ALA A 301 6.48 16.07 -12.94
N ILE A 302 6.97 15.20 -12.06
CA ILE A 302 6.11 14.45 -11.13
C ILE A 302 5.50 15.44 -10.14
N ALA A 303 4.17 15.40 -9.98
CA ALA A 303 3.48 16.23 -8.99
C ALA A 303 3.96 15.86 -7.58
N ILE A 304 4.63 16.80 -6.92
CA ILE A 304 5.01 16.65 -5.53
C ILE A 304 3.87 17.23 -4.70
N ASP A 305 3.29 16.40 -3.84
CA ASP A 305 2.42 16.86 -2.76
C ASP A 305 3.29 17.58 -1.72
N ASP A 306 3.49 18.88 -1.96
CA ASP A 306 4.18 19.82 -1.07
C ASP A 306 3.26 20.30 0.07
N ALA A 307 2.12 19.63 0.32
CA ALA A 307 1.37 19.87 1.54
C ALA A 307 2.32 19.74 2.73
N ASP A 308 2.49 20.85 3.46
CA ASP A 308 3.41 20.97 4.59
C ASP A 308 3.37 19.67 5.43
N PRO A 309 4.49 18.91 5.52
CA PRO A 309 4.55 17.64 6.25
C PRO A 309 3.96 17.78 7.66
N SER A 310 4.15 18.95 8.27
CA SER A 310 3.57 19.35 9.55
C SER A 310 2.05 19.26 9.58
N ARG A 311 1.39 19.74 8.51
CA ARG A 311 -0.07 19.72 8.37
C ARG A 311 -0.62 18.32 8.15
N ARG A 312 0.10 17.48 7.39
CA ARG A 312 -0.28 16.07 7.21
C ARG A 312 -0.15 15.30 8.51
N ILE A 313 0.92 15.53 9.27
CA ILE A 313 1.11 14.98 10.62
C ILE A 313 0.00 15.48 11.55
N GLU A 314 -0.34 16.77 11.52
CA GLU A 314 -1.45 17.32 12.32
C GLU A 314 -2.77 16.62 12.01
N ARG A 315 -3.17 16.52 10.73
CA ARG A 315 -4.42 15.85 10.33
C ARG A 315 -4.42 14.38 10.72
N GLY A 316 -3.32 13.66 10.47
CA GLY A 316 -3.16 12.26 10.84
C GLY A 316 -3.27 12.06 12.35
N LEU A 317 -2.63 12.92 13.14
CA LEU A 317 -2.68 12.89 14.61
C LEU A 317 -4.11 13.14 15.13
N ARG A 318 -4.82 14.12 14.56
CA ARG A 318 -6.21 14.40 14.93
C ARG A 318 -7.13 13.23 14.63
N SER A 319 -7.03 12.66 13.42
CA SER A 319 -7.81 11.48 13.02
C SER A 319 -7.54 10.29 13.96
N PHE A 320 -6.26 10.03 14.24
CA PHE A 320 -5.84 8.99 15.19
C PHE A 320 -6.42 9.20 16.60
N LEU A 321 -6.46 10.45 17.08
CA LEU A 321 -7.00 10.81 18.39
C LEU A 321 -8.52 10.69 18.44
N ARG A 322 -9.26 11.12 17.40
CA ARG A 322 -10.73 10.96 17.34
C ARG A 322 -11.17 9.48 17.45
N GLY A 323 -10.32 8.55 17.00
CA GLY A 323 -10.56 7.11 17.19
C GLY A 323 -10.27 6.57 18.60
N ARG A 324 -9.73 7.38 19.51
CA ARG A 324 -9.22 6.94 20.84
C ARG A 324 -9.69 7.79 22.01
N VAL A 325 -10.03 9.05 21.77
CA VAL A 325 -10.54 9.98 22.79
C VAL A 325 -11.83 10.63 22.29
N PRO A 326 -12.73 11.03 23.20
CA PRO A 326 -13.89 11.85 22.83
C PRO A 326 -13.48 13.13 22.10
N ASP A 327 -14.32 13.65 21.19
CA ASP A 327 -14.00 14.81 20.34
C ASP A 327 -13.49 16.03 21.14
N TYR A 328 -14.05 16.30 22.32
CA TYR A 328 -13.66 17.42 23.17
C TYR A 328 -12.25 17.29 23.79
N MET A 329 -11.62 16.11 23.71
CA MET A 329 -10.24 15.89 24.16
C MET A 329 -9.22 15.99 23.02
N VAL A 330 -9.67 16.12 21.77
CA VAL A 330 -8.77 16.29 20.63
C VAL A 330 -8.23 17.73 20.66
N PRO A 331 -6.89 17.94 20.68
CA PRO A 331 -6.31 19.28 20.83
C PRO A 331 -6.80 20.23 19.75
N ALA A 332 -7.23 21.44 20.12
CA ALA A 332 -7.71 22.44 19.15
C ALA A 332 -6.60 22.96 18.21
N ALA A 333 -5.32 22.85 18.61
CA ALA A 333 -4.17 23.25 17.80
C ALA A 333 -3.01 22.27 17.96
N VAL A 334 -2.30 22.00 16.86
CA VAL A 334 -1.04 21.24 16.83
C VAL A 334 0.01 22.13 16.19
N VAL A 335 1.12 22.39 16.89
CA VAL A 335 2.20 23.24 16.38
C VAL A 335 3.41 22.38 16.08
N SER A 336 3.76 22.28 14.80
CA SER A 336 4.97 21.58 14.35
C SER A 336 6.20 22.46 14.57
N MET A 337 7.29 21.83 14.99
CA MET A 337 8.58 22.47 15.20
C MET A 337 9.69 21.52 14.76
N ASP A 338 10.68 22.04 14.04
CA ASP A 338 11.85 21.24 13.63
C ASP A 338 12.69 20.78 14.83
N ALA A 339 12.69 21.57 15.90
CA ALA A 339 13.35 21.26 17.16
C ALA A 339 12.63 21.92 18.34
N LEU A 340 12.66 21.25 19.49
CA LEU A 340 12.19 21.85 20.74
C LEU A 340 13.20 22.91 21.22
N PRO A 341 12.75 24.12 21.59
CA PRO A 341 13.64 25.11 22.18
C PRO A 341 14.12 24.59 23.53
N LEU A 342 15.43 24.66 23.78
CA LEU A 342 16.04 24.19 25.02
C LEU A 342 16.74 25.35 25.74
N THR A 343 16.66 25.33 27.06
CA THR A 343 17.48 26.14 27.97
C THR A 343 18.96 25.73 27.86
N PRO A 344 19.91 26.56 28.33
CA PRO A 344 21.34 26.20 28.38
C PRO A 344 21.65 24.89 29.13
N ASN A 345 20.75 24.45 30.01
CA ASN A 345 20.87 23.18 30.76
C ASN A 345 20.20 21.99 30.04
N GLY A 346 19.78 22.14 28.77
CA GLY A 346 19.19 21.08 27.96
C GLY A 346 17.72 20.76 28.26
N LYS A 347 17.06 21.48 29.17
CA LYS A 347 15.60 21.33 29.43
C LYS A 347 14.80 22.14 28.43
N VAL A 348 13.57 21.72 28.08
CA VAL A 348 12.67 22.48 27.20
C VAL A 348 12.40 23.88 27.77
N ASP A 349 12.68 24.90 26.96
CA ASP A 349 12.33 26.28 27.26
C ASP A 349 10.87 26.54 26.88
N ARG A 350 9.99 26.45 27.88
CA ARG A 350 8.55 26.64 27.70
C ARG A 350 8.18 28.08 27.31
N ALA A 351 8.99 29.07 27.67
CA ALA A 351 8.71 30.46 27.35
C ALA A 351 9.00 30.77 25.87
N ALA A 352 9.92 30.01 25.27
CA ALA A 352 10.27 30.08 23.86
C ALA A 352 9.37 29.21 22.95
N LEU A 353 8.40 28.47 23.52
CA LEU A 353 7.45 27.72 22.71
C LEU A 353 6.52 28.69 21.97
N PRO A 354 6.29 28.49 20.65
CA PRO A 354 5.34 29.27 19.89
C PRO A 354 3.95 29.11 20.50
N ARG A 355 3.21 30.21 20.58
CA ARG A 355 1.78 30.14 20.94
C ARG A 355 1.05 29.47 19.79
N PRO A 356 0.10 28.55 20.06
CA PRO A 356 -0.79 28.06 19.03
C PRO A 356 -1.70 29.22 18.58
N GLU A 357 -1.34 29.90 17.49
CA GLU A 357 -2.19 30.93 16.91
C GLU A 357 -3.25 30.29 16.02
N ALA A 358 -4.50 30.76 16.10
CA ALA A 358 -5.59 30.30 15.22
C ALA A 358 -5.33 30.62 13.73
N SER A 359 -4.34 31.47 13.45
CA SER A 359 -3.94 31.99 12.13
C SER A 359 -3.03 31.05 11.31
N SER A 360 -2.46 29.99 11.90
CA SER A 360 -1.68 28.98 11.14
C SER A 360 -2.53 28.13 10.19
N ARG A 361 -3.85 28.27 10.28
CA ARG A 361 -4.86 27.72 9.37
C ARG A 361 -4.82 28.46 8.03
N ALA A 362 -3.84 28.17 7.16
CA ALA A 362 -3.99 28.59 5.76
C ALA A 362 -5.18 27.82 5.19
N ARG A 363 -6.27 28.56 4.98
CA ARG A 363 -7.58 28.14 4.50
C ARG A 363 -7.40 27.33 3.22
N GLU A 364 -7.80 26.06 3.23
CA GLU A 364 -8.10 25.37 1.98
C GLU A 364 -9.15 26.19 1.22
N SER A 365 -9.25 25.98 -0.09
CA SER A 365 -10.24 26.62 -0.96
C SER A 365 -11.66 26.36 -0.46
N ALA A 366 -12.13 27.20 0.46
CA ALA A 366 -13.44 27.10 1.07
C ALA A 366 -14.49 27.09 -0.05
N VAL A 367 -15.32 26.05 -0.08
CA VAL A 367 -16.43 25.99 -1.03
C VAL A 367 -17.39 27.10 -0.64
N ALA A 368 -17.46 28.14 -1.49
CA ALA A 368 -18.29 29.30 -1.21
C ALA A 368 -19.78 28.89 -1.13
N PRO A 369 -20.57 29.48 -0.22
CA PRO A 369 -21.99 29.20 -0.10
C PRO A 369 -22.76 29.57 -1.39
N ARG A 370 -23.47 28.59 -1.97
CA ARG A 370 -24.13 28.68 -3.27
C ARG A 370 -25.63 28.96 -3.14
N THR A 371 -26.27 28.42 -2.10
CA THR A 371 -27.71 28.61 -1.87
C THR A 371 -28.00 29.76 -0.90
N PRO A 372 -29.23 30.34 -0.90
CA PRO A 372 -29.61 31.35 0.08
C PRO A 372 -29.48 30.88 1.53
N LEU A 373 -29.76 29.60 1.80
CA LEU A 373 -29.64 29.01 3.14
C LEU A 373 -28.18 28.86 3.55
N GLU A 374 -27.33 28.34 2.66
CA GLU A 374 -25.88 28.22 2.91
C GLU A 374 -25.25 29.58 3.20
N ARG A 375 -25.66 30.64 2.48
CA ARG A 375 -25.19 32.01 2.73
C ARG A 375 -25.61 32.53 4.09
N LEU A 376 -26.83 32.22 4.52
CA LEU A 376 -27.34 32.62 5.84
C LEU A 376 -26.54 31.95 6.96
N VAL A 377 -26.32 30.64 6.86
CA VAL A 377 -25.57 29.87 7.87
C VAL A 377 -24.11 30.31 7.92
N ALA A 378 -23.45 30.45 6.76
CA ALA A 378 -22.07 30.91 6.68
C ALA A 378 -21.90 32.32 7.26
N ALA A 379 -22.84 33.24 7.02
CA ALA A 379 -22.82 34.58 7.59
C ALA A 379 -22.95 34.55 9.12
N ALA A 380 -23.89 33.75 9.65
CA ALA A 380 -24.08 33.60 11.09
C ALA A 380 -22.82 33.03 11.78
N TRP A 381 -22.17 32.03 11.19
CA TRP A 381 -20.93 31.47 11.73
C TRP A 381 -19.75 32.43 11.59
N SER A 382 -19.65 33.17 10.49
CA SER A 382 -18.60 34.18 10.29
C SER A 382 -18.68 35.26 11.37
N GLU A 383 -19.89 35.73 11.67
CA GLU A 383 -20.15 36.72 12.74
C GLU A 383 -19.81 36.16 14.12
N LEU A 384 -20.28 34.95 14.44
CA LEU A 384 -20.08 34.32 15.73
C LEU A 384 -18.61 33.99 16.03
N LEU A 385 -17.85 33.62 15.00
CA LEU A 385 -16.45 33.17 15.13
C LEU A 385 -15.44 34.29 14.84
N GLY A 386 -15.89 35.49 14.46
CA GLY A 386 -15.02 36.61 14.11
C GLY A 386 -14.18 36.35 12.84
N LEU A 387 -14.71 35.56 11.91
CA LEU A 387 -14.03 35.18 10.67
C LEU A 387 -14.53 36.02 9.49
N GLU A 388 -13.62 36.30 8.55
CA GLU A 388 -13.93 37.05 7.33
C GLU A 388 -14.88 36.27 6.40
N SER A 389 -14.79 34.95 6.38
CA SER A 389 -15.68 34.05 5.64
C SER A 389 -15.65 32.63 6.19
N VAL A 390 -16.77 31.91 5.99
CA VAL A 390 -16.96 30.49 6.33
C VAL A 390 -17.48 29.74 5.10
N GLY A 391 -16.85 28.62 4.76
CA GLY A 391 -17.22 27.71 3.68
C GLY A 391 -18.29 26.70 4.09
N VAL A 392 -18.98 26.12 3.11
CA VAL A 392 -20.08 25.16 3.38
C VAL A 392 -19.60 23.79 3.89
N THR A 393 -18.31 23.50 3.76
CA THR A 393 -17.66 22.28 4.23
C THR A 393 -16.86 22.49 5.51
N ASP A 394 -16.88 23.70 6.06
CA ASP A 394 -16.13 24.00 7.28
C ASP A 394 -16.85 23.42 8.49
N ASP A 395 -16.10 22.80 9.39
CA ASP A 395 -16.62 22.33 10.68
C ASP A 395 -16.55 23.45 11.74
N PHE A 396 -17.65 23.64 12.48
CA PHE A 396 -17.78 24.71 13.48
C PHE A 396 -16.67 24.70 14.53
N PHE A 397 -16.33 23.51 15.02
CA PHE A 397 -15.35 23.33 16.09
C PHE A 397 -13.94 23.44 15.55
N ASP A 398 -13.71 22.95 14.32
CA ASP A 398 -12.44 23.16 13.62
C ASP A 398 -12.20 24.66 13.35
N LEU A 399 -13.26 25.46 13.18
CA LEU A 399 -13.17 26.92 13.06
C LEU A 399 -12.97 27.66 14.40
N GLY A 400 -12.93 26.96 15.53
CA GLY A 400 -12.73 27.55 16.86
C GLY A 400 -14.02 27.83 17.62
N GLY A 401 -15.15 27.32 17.15
CA GLY A 401 -16.37 27.27 17.93
C GLY A 401 -16.25 26.31 19.11
N ASP A 402 -16.96 26.60 20.19
CA ASP A 402 -17.09 25.73 21.34
C ASP A 402 -18.56 25.47 21.66
N SER A 403 -18.82 24.53 22.58
CA SER A 403 -20.17 24.15 22.98
C SER A 403 -20.97 25.31 23.59
N LEU A 404 -20.30 26.35 24.09
CA LEU A 404 -20.93 27.54 24.66
C LEU A 404 -21.41 28.47 23.53
N LEU A 405 -20.56 28.71 22.53
CA LEU A 405 -20.86 29.49 21.33
C LEU A 405 -21.97 28.85 20.48
N ALA A 406 -22.02 27.52 20.42
CA ALA A 406 -23.05 26.79 19.67
C ALA A 406 -24.48 26.96 20.21
N THR A 407 -24.64 27.51 21.42
CA THR A 407 -25.94 27.65 22.10
C THR A 407 -26.46 29.09 22.21
N GLN A 408 -25.73 30.08 21.70
CA GLN A 408 -26.12 31.50 21.75
C GLN A 408 -27.03 31.96 20.62
#